data_AF-A0A814UKS4-F1
#
_entry.id   AF-A0A814UKS4-F1
#
_cell.length_a   1.000
_cell.length_b   1.000
_cell.length_c   1.000
_cell.angle_alpha   90.00
_cell.angle_beta   90.00
_cell.angle_gamma   90.00
#
_symmetry.space_group_name_H-M   'P 1'
#
loop_
_entity.id
_entity.type
_entity.pdbx_description
1 polymer ?
#
loop_
_entity_poly.entity_id
_entity_poly.type
_entity_poly.pdbx_seq_one_letter_code
_entity_poly.pdbx_strand_id
1 'polypeptide(L)'
;MNDYIQAFNNGLNYLPDNCDLTDLYCRLTKGITDDDFSRLSQDPTKRLTWVYDHETLRSLLGMSHLEMLIHSGHTIEWIRHQLEGNKKFKLIIFSVPSDEVKLATWDNLFEILSIGYPEIDSNIWYRYSNQLKQMTFKEIDPEGIIVRNYYLGSTSDGHMHTNRFLSLKDQPTLLQVRAFLHHQIGLNELYGGDGKTITHLGDVVDKEYITINRPLNELKQCAILDLNPILP
;
A
#
# COMPACT_ATOMS: atom_id res chain seq x y z
N MET A 1 -10.00 -19.68 9.75
CA MET A 1 -8.71 -19.57 9.04
C MET A 1 -8.42 -20.77 8.14
N ASN A 2 -8.43 -22.03 8.64
CA ASN A 2 -8.23 -23.21 7.77
C ASN A 2 -9.20 -23.27 6.59
N ASP A 3 -10.48 -22.94 6.81
CA ASP A 3 -11.49 -22.99 5.74
C ASP A 3 -11.28 -21.92 4.65
N TYR A 4 -10.69 -20.77 4.98
CA TYR A 4 -10.44 -19.67 4.04
C TYR A 4 -9.15 -19.86 3.26
N ILE A 5 -8.07 -20.28 3.93
CA ILE A 5 -6.81 -20.64 3.27
C ILE A 5 -7.07 -21.81 2.33
N GLN A 6 -7.86 -22.81 2.76
CA GLN A 6 -8.32 -23.87 1.88
C GLN A 6 -9.22 -23.34 0.76
N ALA A 7 -10.13 -22.39 1.03
CA ALA A 7 -10.97 -21.83 -0.02
C ALA A 7 -10.15 -21.18 -1.14
N PHE A 8 -9.19 -20.32 -0.79
CA PHE A 8 -8.29 -19.73 -1.79
C PHE A 8 -7.38 -20.77 -2.45
N ASN A 9 -6.77 -21.69 -1.69
CA ASN A 9 -5.88 -22.72 -2.25
C ASN A 9 -6.61 -23.72 -3.16
N ASN A 10 -7.90 -23.96 -2.92
CA ASN A 10 -8.71 -24.88 -3.71
C ASN A 10 -9.43 -24.18 -4.88
N GLY A 11 -9.18 -22.89 -5.12
CA GLY A 11 -9.90 -22.12 -6.13
C GLY A 11 -11.41 -22.12 -5.90
N LEU A 12 -11.86 -22.26 -4.64
CA LEU A 12 -13.27 -22.19 -4.31
C LEU A 12 -13.72 -20.75 -4.51
N ASN A 13 -14.65 -20.57 -5.45
CA ASN A 13 -15.27 -19.29 -5.79
C ASN A 13 -16.22 -18.75 -4.70
N TYR A 14 -16.24 -19.37 -3.52
CA TYR A 14 -17.15 -18.99 -2.45
C TYR A 14 -16.58 -19.36 -1.07
N LEU A 15 -16.91 -18.52 -0.10
CA LEU A 15 -16.84 -18.85 1.31
C LEU A 15 -18.22 -19.29 1.78
N PRO A 16 -18.33 -20.19 2.77
CA PRO A 16 -19.59 -20.43 3.45
C PRO A 16 -20.24 -19.13 3.94
N ASP A 17 -21.57 -18.99 3.87
CA ASP A 17 -22.29 -17.76 4.28
C ASP A 17 -21.98 -17.32 5.73
N ASN A 18 -21.54 -18.26 6.55
CA ASN A 18 -21.24 -18.10 7.97
C ASN A 18 -19.78 -17.63 8.22
N CYS A 19 -19.00 -17.43 7.16
CA CYS A 19 -17.63 -16.95 7.26
C CYS A 19 -17.62 -15.45 7.62
N ASP A 20 -17.39 -15.16 8.89
CA ASP A 20 -17.08 -13.81 9.34
C ASP A 20 -15.67 -13.41 8.91
N LEU A 21 -15.58 -12.37 8.09
CA LEU A 21 -14.32 -11.81 7.60
C LEU A 21 -14.04 -10.45 8.23
N THR A 22 -14.93 -9.90 9.06
CA THR A 22 -14.95 -8.47 9.37
C THR A 22 -13.65 -7.92 9.97
N ASP A 23 -12.90 -8.76 10.69
CA ASP A 23 -11.60 -8.43 11.30
C ASP A 23 -10.38 -8.87 10.46
N LEU A 24 -10.59 -9.24 9.19
CA LEU A 24 -9.54 -9.65 8.27
C LEU A 24 -9.21 -8.53 7.27
N TYR A 25 -7.92 -8.40 7.03
CA TYR A 25 -7.33 -7.52 6.03
C TYR A 25 -6.45 -8.34 5.12
N CYS A 26 -6.16 -7.80 3.94
CA CYS A 26 -5.24 -8.44 3.02
C CYS A 26 -4.28 -7.46 2.35
N ARG A 27 -3.16 -8.00 1.88
CA ARG A 27 -2.16 -7.26 1.13
C ARG A 27 -1.59 -8.11 0.02
N LEU A 28 -1.66 -7.58 -1.20
CA LEU A 28 -0.91 -8.08 -2.34
C LEU A 28 0.51 -7.51 -2.30
N THR A 29 1.49 -8.39 -2.34
CA THR A 29 2.91 -8.01 -2.28
C THR A 29 3.74 -8.82 -3.27
N LYS A 30 5.00 -8.43 -3.42
CA LYS A 30 5.98 -9.09 -4.28
C LYS A 30 7.36 -9.09 -3.65
N GLY A 31 8.16 -10.09 -4.00
CA GLY A 31 9.52 -10.29 -3.47
C GLY A 31 10.30 -11.27 -4.33
N ILE A 32 11.60 -11.39 -4.12
CA ILE A 32 12.47 -12.35 -4.83
C ILE A 32 12.75 -13.53 -3.90
N THR A 33 13.11 -13.23 -2.65
CA THR A 33 13.49 -14.18 -1.60
C THR A 33 12.35 -14.39 -0.62
N ASP A 34 12.43 -15.45 0.20
CA ASP A 34 11.42 -15.69 1.23
C ASP A 34 11.45 -14.60 2.32
N ASP A 35 12.61 -13.99 2.57
CA ASP A 35 12.79 -12.88 3.51
C ASP A 35 12.03 -11.61 3.08
N ASP A 36 11.81 -11.41 1.77
CA ASP A 36 10.98 -10.30 1.26
C ASP A 36 9.50 -10.42 1.70
N PHE A 37 9.09 -11.61 2.17
CA PHE A 37 7.76 -11.88 2.70
C PHE A 37 7.77 -12.05 4.23
N SER A 38 8.79 -11.55 4.92
CA SER A 38 8.85 -11.56 6.39
C SER A 38 8.01 -10.43 7.03
N ARG A 39 7.57 -9.45 6.22
CA ARG A 39 6.77 -8.28 6.63
C ARG A 39 5.63 -8.05 5.66
N LEU A 40 4.67 -7.21 6.05
CA LEU A 40 3.58 -6.79 5.16
C LEU A 40 4.12 -6.17 3.86
N SER A 41 5.04 -5.20 3.97
CA SER A 41 5.79 -4.64 2.85
C SER A 41 7.23 -5.14 2.88
N GLN A 42 7.67 -5.65 1.74
CA GLN A 42 9.02 -6.09 1.42
C GLN A 42 10.06 -4.96 1.48
N ASP A 43 9.64 -3.71 1.28
CA ASP A 43 10.55 -2.56 1.34
C ASP A 43 10.89 -2.24 2.80
N PRO A 44 12.14 -2.47 3.25
CA PRO A 44 12.53 -2.31 4.65
C PRO A 44 12.55 -0.84 5.07
N THR A 45 12.53 0.10 4.11
CA THR A 45 12.50 1.54 4.42
C THR A 45 11.09 2.04 4.70
N LYS A 46 10.05 1.31 4.28
CA LYS A 46 8.66 1.70 4.50
C LYS A 46 8.19 1.27 5.87
N ARG A 47 7.77 2.25 6.68
CA ARG A 47 7.18 2.02 8.00
C ARG A 47 5.66 1.85 7.96
N LEU A 48 5.02 2.29 6.88
CA LEU A 48 3.60 2.14 6.64
C LEU A 48 3.37 1.28 5.40
N THR A 49 2.19 0.67 5.32
CA THR A 49 1.84 -0.24 4.25
C THR A 49 0.36 -0.17 3.91
N TRP A 50 0.04 -0.27 2.63
CA TRP A 50 -1.32 -0.28 2.10
C TRP A 50 -1.92 -1.68 2.19
N VAL A 51 -3.18 -1.76 2.60
CA VAL A 51 -3.92 -3.00 2.82
C VAL A 51 -5.37 -2.79 2.39
N TYR A 52 -6.05 -3.89 2.11
CA TYR A 52 -7.47 -3.92 1.78
C TYR A 52 -8.26 -4.57 2.90
N ASP A 53 -9.54 -4.24 3.01
CA ASP A 53 -10.43 -4.82 4.01
C ASP A 53 -11.05 -6.14 3.55
N HIS A 54 -11.98 -6.63 4.35
CA HIS A 54 -12.70 -7.86 4.12
C HIS A 54 -13.68 -7.81 2.94
N GLU A 55 -14.17 -6.63 2.54
CA GLU A 55 -15.05 -6.48 1.38
C GLU A 55 -14.24 -6.74 0.11
N THR A 56 -13.07 -6.11 0.00
CA THR A 56 -12.13 -6.37 -1.09
C THR A 56 -11.58 -7.79 -1.03
N LEU A 57 -11.23 -8.31 0.15
CA LEU A 57 -10.82 -9.72 0.24
C LEU A 57 -11.89 -10.69 -0.29
N ARG A 58 -13.17 -10.37 -0.06
CA ARG A 58 -14.30 -11.13 -0.61
C ARG A 58 -14.45 -10.94 -2.12
N SER A 59 -14.21 -9.75 -2.67
CA SER A 59 -14.27 -9.50 -4.12
C SER A 59 -13.21 -10.31 -4.88
N LEU A 60 -12.04 -10.55 -4.27
CA LEU A 60 -10.98 -11.35 -4.86
C LEU A 60 -11.33 -12.85 -5.00
N LEU A 61 -12.36 -13.35 -4.30
CA LEU A 61 -12.71 -14.77 -4.35
C LEU A 61 -13.17 -15.18 -5.76
N GLY A 62 -12.60 -16.27 -6.25
CA GLY A 62 -12.88 -16.81 -7.58
C GLY A 62 -12.22 -16.08 -8.74
N MET A 63 -11.48 -14.99 -8.48
CA MET A 63 -10.57 -14.41 -9.47
C MET A 63 -9.35 -15.31 -9.67
N SER A 64 -8.84 -15.36 -10.90
CA SER A 64 -7.50 -15.87 -11.17
C SER A 64 -6.43 -14.98 -10.51
N HIS A 65 -5.24 -15.52 -10.27
CA HIS A 65 -4.14 -14.74 -9.69
C HIS A 65 -3.76 -13.50 -10.53
N LEU A 66 -3.94 -13.55 -11.86
CA LEU A 66 -3.72 -12.38 -12.72
C LEU A 66 -4.82 -11.34 -12.48
N GLU A 67 -6.08 -11.76 -12.43
CA GLU A 67 -7.21 -10.86 -12.17
C GLU A 67 -7.09 -10.19 -10.80
N MET A 68 -6.65 -10.90 -9.75
CA MET A 68 -6.40 -10.30 -8.43
C MET A 68 -5.38 -9.15 -8.50
N LEU A 69 -4.27 -9.33 -9.23
CA LEU A 69 -3.24 -8.30 -9.38
C LEU A 69 -3.73 -7.11 -10.22
N ILE A 70 -4.54 -7.37 -11.25
CA ILE A 70 -5.15 -6.30 -12.07
C ILE A 70 -6.17 -5.53 -11.25
N HIS A 71 -6.98 -6.22 -10.45
CA HIS A 71 -7.98 -5.63 -9.55
C HIS A 71 -7.32 -4.68 -8.55
N SER A 72 -6.13 -5.02 -8.04
CA SER A 72 -5.32 -4.15 -7.18
C SER A 72 -4.57 -3.03 -7.92
N GLY A 73 -4.96 -2.73 -9.16
CA GLY A 73 -4.45 -1.60 -9.94
C GLY A 73 -3.13 -1.86 -10.68
N HIS A 74 -2.65 -3.10 -10.78
CA HIS A 74 -1.43 -3.39 -11.54
C HIS A 74 -1.71 -3.66 -13.03
N THR A 75 -0.92 -3.08 -13.92
CA THR A 75 -1.03 -3.35 -15.37
C THR A 75 -0.35 -4.66 -15.74
N ILE A 76 -0.78 -5.28 -16.84
CA ILE A 76 -0.20 -6.52 -17.37
C ILE A 76 1.29 -6.33 -17.68
N GLU A 77 1.67 -5.19 -18.25
CA GLU A 77 3.06 -4.86 -18.57
C GLU A 77 3.92 -4.78 -17.31
N TRP A 78 3.38 -4.17 -16.25
CA TRP A 78 4.09 -4.08 -14.99
C TRP A 78 4.26 -5.45 -14.34
N ILE A 79 3.21 -6.29 -14.35
CA ILE A 79 3.26 -7.65 -13.83
C ILE A 79 4.30 -8.47 -14.60
N ARG A 80 4.28 -8.41 -15.94
CA ARG A 80 5.29 -9.05 -16.80
C ARG A 80 6.71 -8.65 -16.42
N HIS A 81 6.97 -7.35 -16.29
CA HIS A 81 8.28 -6.86 -15.89
C HIS A 81 8.69 -7.36 -14.49
N GLN A 82 7.77 -7.50 -13.53
CA GLN A 82 8.10 -8.06 -12.22
C GLN A 82 8.50 -9.55 -12.33
N LEU A 83 7.77 -10.34 -13.13
CA LEU A 83 8.05 -11.76 -13.33
C LEU A 83 9.38 -11.98 -14.06
N GLU A 84 9.68 -11.19 -15.09
CA GLU A 84 10.98 -11.19 -15.79
C GLU A 84 12.13 -10.86 -14.83
N GLY A 85 11.86 -10.04 -13.81
CA GLY A 85 12.77 -9.76 -12.70
C GLY A 85 12.84 -10.85 -11.63
N ASN A 86 12.33 -12.06 -11.89
CA ASN A 86 12.25 -13.20 -10.98
C ASN A 86 11.48 -12.92 -9.67
N LYS A 87 10.56 -11.94 -9.68
CA LYS A 87 9.73 -11.68 -8.50
C LYS A 87 8.57 -12.67 -8.44
N LYS A 88 8.26 -13.09 -7.23
CA LYS A 88 7.07 -13.85 -6.85
C LYS A 88 6.04 -12.88 -6.28
N PHE A 89 4.77 -13.19 -6.50
CA PHE A 89 3.65 -12.46 -5.92
C PHE A 89 3.02 -13.28 -4.80
N LYS A 90 2.57 -12.60 -3.74
CA LYS A 90 1.86 -13.25 -2.64
C LYS A 90 0.68 -12.40 -2.17
N LEU A 91 -0.39 -13.07 -1.75
CA LEU A 91 -1.48 -12.49 -0.98
C LEU A 91 -1.26 -12.83 0.49
N ILE A 92 -1.11 -11.81 1.32
CA ILE A 92 -1.05 -11.95 2.77
C ILE A 92 -2.44 -11.64 3.31
N ILE A 93 -3.01 -12.55 4.09
CA ILE A 93 -4.28 -12.35 4.81
C ILE A 93 -3.97 -12.37 6.29
N PHE A 94 -4.48 -11.42 7.05
CA PHE A 94 -4.15 -11.29 8.46
C PHE A 94 -5.24 -10.57 9.23
N SER A 95 -5.17 -10.66 10.56
CA SER A 95 -6.03 -9.92 11.47
C SER A 95 -5.20 -9.01 12.37
N VAL A 96 -5.72 -7.81 12.59
CA VAL A 96 -5.21 -6.80 13.51
C VAL A 96 -6.40 -6.08 14.14
N PRO A 97 -6.23 -5.49 15.34
CA PRO A 97 -7.25 -4.61 15.91
C PRO A 97 -7.66 -3.53 14.92
N SER A 98 -8.96 -3.24 14.81
CA SER A 98 -9.51 -2.33 13.81
C SER A 98 -9.05 -0.88 13.98
N ASP A 99 -8.59 -0.49 15.17
CA ASP A 99 -7.99 0.81 15.45
C ASP A 99 -6.55 0.95 14.92
N GLU A 100 -5.89 -0.16 14.59
CA GLU A 100 -4.56 -0.17 13.97
C GLU A 100 -4.59 -0.07 12.44
N VAL A 101 -5.76 -0.17 11.83
CA VAL A 101 -5.95 -0.03 10.38
C VAL A 101 -6.83 1.17 10.11
N LYS A 102 -6.33 2.12 9.34
CA LYS A 102 -7.04 3.36 9.08
C LYS A 102 -7.47 3.40 7.63
N LEU A 103 -8.74 3.76 7.38
CA LEU A 103 -9.18 4.11 6.04
C LEU A 103 -8.28 5.24 5.52
N ALA A 104 -7.76 5.14 4.31
CA ALA A 104 -6.70 6.01 3.81
C ALA A 104 -7.18 7.42 3.39
N THR A 105 -7.99 8.06 4.23
CA THR A 105 -8.32 9.49 4.08
C THR A 105 -7.14 10.36 4.51
N TRP A 106 -7.12 11.63 4.10
CA TRP A 106 -6.07 12.56 4.52
C TRP A 106 -5.93 12.69 6.05
N ASP A 107 -7.05 12.77 6.77
CA ASP A 107 -7.03 12.97 8.23
C ASP A 107 -6.47 11.73 8.96
N ASN A 108 -6.93 10.56 8.55
CA ASN A 108 -6.43 9.28 9.05
C ASN A 108 -4.95 9.04 8.67
N LEU A 109 -4.54 9.50 7.49
CA LEU A 109 -3.14 9.43 7.07
C LEU A 109 -2.25 10.25 8.00
N PHE A 110 -2.64 11.46 8.37
CA PHE A 110 -1.85 12.28 9.30
C PHE A 110 -1.76 11.67 10.69
N GLU A 111 -2.83 11.04 11.16
CA GLU A 111 -2.83 10.27 12.41
C GLU A 111 -1.80 9.13 12.35
N ILE A 112 -1.88 8.27 11.33
CA ILE A 112 -0.97 7.12 11.24
C ILE A 112 0.48 7.50 10.92
N LEU A 113 0.71 8.62 10.22
CA LEU A 113 2.05 9.16 10.00
C LEU A 113 2.71 9.52 11.33
N SER A 114 1.95 10.06 12.28
CA SER A 114 2.46 10.41 13.61
C SER A 114 2.84 9.17 14.44
N ILE A 115 2.23 8.01 14.13
CA ILE A 115 2.57 6.71 14.75
C ILE A 115 3.77 6.08 14.05
N GLY A 116 3.80 6.08 12.72
CA GLY A 116 4.86 5.45 11.92
C GLY A 116 6.17 6.25 11.88
N TYR A 117 6.09 7.58 12.02
CA TYR A 117 7.22 8.49 11.99
C TYR A 117 7.16 9.46 13.18
N PRO A 118 7.23 8.94 14.42
CA PRO A 118 7.06 9.75 15.63
C PRO A 118 8.16 10.81 15.81
N GLU A 119 9.29 10.67 15.12
CA GLU A 119 10.37 11.65 15.12
C GLU A 119 10.11 12.88 14.23
N ILE A 120 9.08 12.83 13.37
CA ILE A 120 8.66 13.97 12.55
C ILE A 120 7.58 14.72 13.33
N ASP A 121 7.76 16.03 13.53
CA ASP A 121 6.73 16.87 14.15
C ASP A 121 5.43 16.80 13.34
N SER A 122 4.37 16.28 13.97
CA SER A 122 3.04 16.14 13.37
C SER A 122 2.48 17.46 12.86
N ASN A 123 2.89 18.60 13.42
CA ASN A 123 2.46 19.93 12.96
C ASN A 123 2.88 20.22 11.51
N ILE A 124 3.93 19.56 11.00
CA ILE A 124 4.36 19.69 9.61
C ILE A 124 3.25 19.23 8.65
N TRP A 125 2.58 18.13 8.97
CA TRP A 125 1.48 17.59 8.15
C TRP A 125 0.29 18.55 8.15
N TYR A 126 -0.09 19.03 9.35
CA TYR A 126 -1.23 19.93 9.50
C TYR A 126 -1.00 21.30 8.85
N ARG A 127 0.24 21.80 8.82
CA ARG A 127 0.63 23.06 8.16
C ARG A 127 0.28 23.07 6.67
N TYR A 128 0.44 21.92 6.00
CA TYR A 128 0.20 21.77 4.56
C TYR A 128 -1.11 21.04 4.24
N SER A 129 -1.91 20.70 5.25
CA SER A 129 -3.09 19.84 5.10
C SER A 129 -4.09 20.40 4.09
N ASN A 130 -4.38 21.70 4.14
CA ASN A 130 -5.29 22.33 3.19
C ASN A 130 -4.77 22.26 1.76
N GLN A 131 -3.49 22.59 1.52
CA GLN A 131 -2.90 22.50 0.18
C GLN A 131 -2.86 21.07 -0.32
N LEU A 132 -2.50 20.09 0.51
CA LEU A 132 -2.48 18.67 0.15
C LEU A 132 -3.87 18.14 -0.23
N LYS A 133 -4.94 18.65 0.41
CA LYS A 133 -6.33 18.27 0.15
C LYS A 133 -6.92 18.94 -1.10
N GLN A 134 -6.46 20.14 -1.45
CA GLN A 134 -7.08 20.96 -2.51
C GLN A 134 -6.30 20.97 -3.82
N MET A 135 -4.97 20.78 -3.78
CA MET A 135 -4.13 20.79 -4.96
C MET A 135 -3.93 19.37 -5.49
N THR A 136 -4.00 19.22 -6.80
CA THR A 136 -3.61 18.00 -7.51
C THR A 136 -2.11 17.76 -7.41
N PHE A 137 -1.68 16.51 -7.65
CA PHE A 137 -0.26 16.17 -7.70
C PHE A 137 0.51 17.07 -8.68
N LYS A 138 -0.07 17.30 -9.87
CA LYS A 138 0.54 18.10 -10.95
C LYS A 138 0.68 19.58 -10.58
N GLU A 139 -0.23 20.13 -9.78
CA GLU A 139 -0.12 21.52 -9.30
C GLU A 139 0.99 21.68 -8.26
N ILE A 140 1.23 20.66 -7.43
CA ILE A 140 2.33 20.66 -6.46
C ILE A 140 3.68 20.41 -7.14
N ASP A 141 3.72 19.53 -8.15
CA ASP A 141 4.93 19.13 -8.88
C ASP A 141 4.74 19.28 -10.41
N PRO A 142 4.71 20.51 -10.94
CA PRO A 142 4.47 20.76 -12.37
C PRO A 142 5.55 20.14 -13.26
N GLU A 143 6.78 20.10 -12.77
CA GLU A 143 7.97 19.60 -13.48
C GLU A 143 8.19 18.09 -13.34
N GLY A 144 7.34 17.39 -12.58
CA GLY A 144 7.42 15.94 -12.38
C GLY A 144 8.70 15.47 -11.67
N ILE A 145 9.28 16.32 -10.81
CA ILE A 145 10.54 16.05 -10.11
C ILE A 145 10.39 14.88 -9.14
N ILE A 146 9.25 14.78 -8.45
CA ILE A 146 9.00 13.73 -7.47
C ILE A 146 9.02 12.37 -8.17
N VAL A 147 8.20 12.21 -9.21
CA VAL A 147 8.11 10.95 -9.96
C VAL A 147 9.45 10.58 -10.58
N ARG A 148 10.16 11.55 -11.18
CA ARG A 148 11.50 11.34 -11.74
C ARG A 148 12.48 10.82 -10.69
N ASN A 149 12.54 11.46 -9.52
CA ASN A 149 13.45 11.06 -8.45
C ASN A 149 13.08 9.71 -7.83
N TYR A 150 11.79 9.35 -7.81
CA TYR A 150 11.35 8.03 -7.39
C TYR A 150 11.92 6.93 -8.29
N TYR A 151 11.84 7.10 -9.61
CA TYR A 151 12.35 6.12 -10.58
C TYR A 151 13.88 6.07 -10.68
N LEU A 152 14.59 7.11 -10.25
CA LEU A 152 16.06 7.06 -10.09
C LEU A 152 16.52 6.19 -8.91
N GLY A 153 15.58 5.76 -8.04
CA GLY A 153 15.85 4.88 -6.92
C GLY A 153 16.15 5.60 -5.61
N SER A 154 16.04 4.85 -4.51
CA SER A 154 16.17 5.35 -3.13
C SER A 154 17.58 5.83 -2.77
N THR A 155 18.59 5.44 -3.54
CA THR A 155 19.99 5.88 -3.39
C THR A 155 20.29 7.18 -4.13
N SER A 156 19.34 7.71 -4.91
CA SER A 156 19.55 8.96 -5.64
C SER A 156 19.47 10.16 -4.70
N ASP A 157 20.28 11.19 -4.96
CA ASP A 157 20.28 12.45 -4.21
C ASP A 157 18.93 13.17 -4.27
N GLY A 158 18.05 12.81 -5.20
CA GLY A 158 16.71 13.38 -5.32
C GLY A 158 15.64 12.69 -4.47
N HIS A 159 15.91 11.49 -3.95
CA HIS A 159 14.92 10.71 -3.22
C HIS A 159 14.72 11.26 -1.80
N MET A 160 13.46 11.42 -1.39
CA MET A 160 13.08 11.99 -0.10
C MET A 160 12.89 10.88 0.93
N HIS A 161 14.00 10.32 1.40
CA HIS A 161 13.99 9.36 2.51
C HIS A 161 13.82 10.05 3.86
N THR A 162 13.46 9.29 4.90
CA THR A 162 13.20 9.80 6.25
C THR A 162 14.32 10.69 6.80
N ASN A 163 15.58 10.24 6.77
CA ASN A 163 16.70 11.07 7.27
C ASN A 163 16.86 12.40 6.51
N ARG A 164 16.59 12.43 5.21
CA ARG A 164 16.64 13.66 4.41
C ARG A 164 15.52 14.59 4.83
N PHE A 165 14.32 14.06 5.01
CA PHE A 165 13.18 14.85 5.47
C PHE A 165 13.45 15.47 6.85
N LEU A 166 13.97 14.69 7.80
CA LEU A 166 14.35 15.17 9.13
C LEU A 166 15.44 16.25 9.09
N SER A 167 16.36 16.20 8.14
CA SER A 167 17.40 17.24 7.98
C SER A 167 16.84 18.62 7.61
N LEU A 168 15.60 18.68 7.10
CA LEU A 168 14.88 19.92 6.80
C LEU A 168 14.36 20.62 8.06
N LYS A 169 14.37 19.92 9.22
CA LYS A 169 13.83 20.40 10.49
C LYS A 169 12.37 20.84 10.31
N ASP A 170 11.98 21.98 10.89
CA ASP A 170 10.59 22.44 10.88
C ASP A 170 10.24 23.30 9.66
N GLN A 171 11.04 23.27 8.60
CA GLN A 171 10.89 24.13 7.41
C GLN A 171 10.87 23.36 6.06
N PRO A 172 10.25 22.17 5.95
CA PRO A 172 10.10 21.55 4.63
C PRO A 172 9.11 22.35 3.77
N THR A 173 9.34 22.41 2.47
CA THR A 173 8.38 22.98 1.52
C THR A 173 7.24 22.00 1.21
N LEU A 174 6.12 22.49 0.66
CA LEU A 174 5.00 21.62 0.22
C LEU A 174 5.47 20.53 -0.76
N LEU A 175 6.34 20.88 -1.71
CA LEU A 175 6.92 19.93 -2.66
C LEU A 175 7.71 18.83 -1.93
N GLN A 176 8.49 19.17 -0.90
CA GLN A 176 9.28 18.21 -0.13
C GLN A 176 8.39 17.31 0.75
N VAL A 177 7.31 17.85 1.32
CA VAL A 177 6.28 17.08 2.02
C VAL A 177 5.62 16.10 1.06
N ARG A 178 5.17 16.55 -0.12
CA ARG A 178 4.58 15.67 -1.14
C ARG A 178 5.57 14.62 -1.63
N ALA A 179 6.85 14.98 -1.78
CA ALA A 179 7.91 14.05 -2.15
C ALA A 179 8.11 12.96 -1.08
N PHE A 180 8.11 13.32 0.20
CA PHE A 180 8.21 12.34 1.29
C PHE A 180 7.01 11.37 1.28
N LEU A 181 5.79 11.89 1.18
CA LEU A 181 4.57 11.08 1.11
C LEU A 181 4.59 10.12 -0.10
N HIS A 182 5.03 10.59 -1.26
CA HIS A 182 5.18 9.75 -2.44
C HIS A 182 6.26 8.68 -2.25
N HIS A 183 7.47 9.08 -1.87
CA HIS A 183 8.65 8.21 -1.83
C HIS A 183 8.59 7.17 -0.71
N GLN A 184 8.17 7.56 0.49
CA GLN A 184 8.22 6.69 1.69
C GLN A 184 6.90 5.95 1.91
N ILE A 185 5.77 6.54 1.53
CA ILE A 185 4.46 5.96 1.81
C ILE A 185 3.82 5.38 0.55
N GLY A 186 4.20 5.88 -0.64
CA GLY A 186 3.61 5.45 -1.91
C GLY A 186 2.35 6.23 -2.29
N LEU A 187 2.17 7.46 -1.79
CA LEU A 187 1.08 8.34 -2.22
C LEU A 187 1.37 8.88 -3.62
N ASN A 188 0.91 8.14 -4.63
CA ASN A 188 1.05 8.51 -6.04
C ASN A 188 0.02 9.58 -6.46
N GLU A 189 -0.01 9.88 -7.76
CA GLU A 189 -0.91 10.83 -8.40
C GLU A 189 -2.39 10.43 -8.35
N LEU A 190 -2.70 9.14 -8.14
CA LEU A 190 -4.08 8.64 -8.05
C LEU A 190 -4.67 8.81 -6.65
N TYR A 191 -3.84 9.10 -5.65
CA TYR A 191 -4.31 9.28 -4.28
C TYR A 191 -5.09 10.59 -4.12
N GLY A 192 -6.41 10.48 -3.96
CA GLY A 192 -7.32 11.60 -3.65
C GLY A 192 -7.52 11.85 -2.15
N GLY A 193 -7.18 10.89 -1.29
CA GLY A 193 -7.34 10.98 0.16
C GLY A 193 -8.78 10.96 0.65
N ASP A 194 -9.65 10.28 -0.09
CA ASP A 194 -11.04 9.96 0.25
C ASP A 194 -11.23 8.49 0.68
N GLY A 195 -10.12 7.74 0.81
CA GLY A 195 -10.13 6.34 1.25
C GLY A 195 -10.50 5.33 0.18
N LYS A 196 -10.44 5.70 -1.11
CA LYS A 196 -10.84 4.84 -2.22
C LYS A 196 -9.68 4.54 -3.16
N THR A 197 -9.67 3.34 -3.72
CA THR A 197 -8.83 2.95 -4.85
C THR A 197 -9.47 3.46 -6.14
N ILE A 198 -8.70 4.21 -6.91
CA ILE A 198 -9.09 4.67 -8.25
C ILE A 198 -8.21 3.97 -9.27
N THR A 199 -8.81 3.33 -10.27
CA THR A 199 -8.05 2.71 -11.36
C THR A 199 -7.44 3.75 -12.29
N HIS A 200 -6.54 3.32 -13.17
CA HIS A 200 -6.02 4.15 -14.26
C HIS A 200 -7.10 4.63 -15.25
N LEU A 201 -8.30 4.03 -15.24
CA LEU A 201 -9.45 4.46 -16.03
C LEU A 201 -10.34 5.46 -15.28
N GLY A 202 -10.06 5.74 -14.01
CA GLY A 202 -10.84 6.65 -13.17
C GLY A 202 -11.97 5.97 -12.38
N ASP A 203 -12.11 4.65 -12.47
CA ASP A 203 -13.15 3.92 -11.76
C ASP A 203 -12.80 3.73 -10.30
N VAL A 204 -13.78 3.91 -9.41
CA VAL A 204 -13.67 3.57 -7.99
C VAL A 204 -13.94 2.08 -7.83
N VAL A 205 -12.99 1.33 -7.27
CA VAL A 205 -13.09 -0.14 -7.15
C VAL A 205 -13.30 -0.56 -5.69
N ASP A 206 -12.42 -0.10 -4.81
CA ASP A 206 -12.34 -0.59 -3.44
C ASP A 206 -12.09 0.54 -2.45
N LYS A 207 -12.25 0.23 -1.16
CA LYS A 207 -11.70 1.05 -0.08
C LYS A 207 -10.25 0.66 0.16
N GLU A 208 -9.41 1.65 0.33
CA GLU A 208 -8.00 1.46 0.62
C GLU A 208 -7.69 1.89 2.04
N TYR A 209 -6.90 1.05 2.73
CA TYR A 209 -6.52 1.27 4.11
C TYR A 209 -5.01 1.29 4.24
N ILE A 210 -4.55 1.87 5.35
CA ILE A 210 -3.13 1.97 5.69
C ILE A 210 -2.93 1.49 7.13
N THR A 211 -1.83 0.77 7.35
CA THR A 211 -1.41 0.30 8.67
C THR A 211 0.11 0.37 8.81
N ILE A 212 0.64 0.06 10.00
CA ILE A 212 2.07 -0.08 10.24
C ILE A 212 2.59 -1.29 9.46
N ASN A 213 3.74 -1.14 8.81
CA ASN A 213 4.43 -2.25 8.16
C ASN A 213 5.02 -3.19 9.23
N ARG A 214 4.22 -4.14 9.72
CA ARG A 214 4.60 -5.10 10.75
C ARG A 214 5.30 -6.35 10.18
N PRO A 215 6.19 -6.99 10.95
CA PRO A 215 6.58 -8.38 10.73
C PRO A 215 5.37 -9.32 10.72
N LEU A 216 5.36 -10.32 9.83
CA LEU A 216 4.22 -11.24 9.72
C LEU A 216 4.07 -12.15 10.94
N ASN A 217 5.17 -12.45 11.64
CA ASN A 217 5.15 -13.25 12.87
C ASN A 217 4.51 -12.52 14.08
N GLU A 218 4.29 -11.21 13.98
CA GLU A 218 3.59 -10.41 15.00
C GLU A 218 2.08 -10.31 14.72
N LEU A 219 1.63 -10.70 13.53
CA LEU A 219 0.23 -10.60 13.12
C LEU A 219 -0.58 -11.79 13.62
N LYS A 220 -1.82 -11.53 14.04
CA LYS A 220 -2.76 -12.60 14.39
C LYS A 220 -3.37 -13.16 13.11
N GLN A 221 -3.66 -14.46 13.13
CA GLN A 221 -4.37 -15.14 12.04
C GLN A 221 -3.75 -14.87 10.65
N CYS A 222 -2.41 -14.87 10.59
CA CYS A 222 -1.68 -14.57 9.37
C CYS A 222 -1.57 -15.81 8.47
N ALA A 223 -1.90 -15.63 7.20
CA ALA A 223 -1.77 -16.60 6.13
C ALA A 223 -1.09 -15.96 4.93
N ILE A 224 -0.32 -16.75 4.20
CA ILE A 224 0.37 -16.31 2.99
C ILE A 224 0.00 -17.28 1.87
N LEU A 225 -0.44 -16.74 0.75
CA LEU A 225 -0.80 -17.48 -0.44
C LEU A 225 0.10 -17.08 -1.59
N ASP A 226 0.69 -18.06 -2.27
CA ASP A 226 1.49 -17.82 -3.45
C ASP A 226 0.59 -17.54 -4.65
N LEU A 227 0.82 -16.40 -5.30
CA LEU A 227 0.10 -16.01 -6.50
C LEU A 227 0.95 -16.31 -7.71
N ASN A 228 0.43 -17.19 -8.55
CA ASN A 228 1.06 -17.62 -9.80
C ASN A 228 0.22 -17.09 -10.99
N PRO A 229 0.36 -15.80 -11.35
CA PRO A 229 -0.38 -15.23 -12.47
C PRO A 229 0.08 -15.83 -13.80
N ILE A 230 -0.86 -16.23 -14.65
CA ILE A 230 -0.61 -16.70 -16.01
C ILE A 230 -0.89 -15.53 -16.95
N LEU A 231 0.14 -15.04 -17.62
CA LEU A 231 0.02 -13.95 -18.60
C LEU A 231 -0.53 -14.46 -19.94
N PRO A 232 -1.31 -13.63 -20.67
CA PRO A 232 -1.73 -13.94 -22.04
C PRO A 232 -0.56 -13.93 -23.03
#